data_AF-C5E974-F1
#
_entry.id   AF-C5E974-F1
#
_cell.length_a   1.000
_cell.length_b   1.000
_cell.length_c   1.000
_cell.angle_alpha   90.00
_cell.angle_beta   90.00
_cell.angle_gamma   90.00
#
_symmetry.space_group_name_H-M   'P 1'
#
loop_
_entity.id
_entity.type
_entity.pdbx_description
1 polymer ?
#
loop_
_entity_poly.entity_id
_entity_poly.type
_entity_poly.pdbx_seq_one_letter_code
_entity_poly.pdbx_strand_id
1 'polypeptide(L)'
;MYIPVAQAEGGATVTVKGQLYGPTLKLDGTDIATGTAVTIATDSTRYVPLSVEGTGSLYLTGIAIDYAAGSPAATSHTVTVGPNGQYRTIQAALDANDSSETDRLVLKITPGDYREKITVTKPGVTFANADVTAKRAVTIRASYYSSNTFDADGKFVPQDEFDLGTNKCATVTIGAGATGFSAYGITFQNDYNVVDHTAAGEQTPAVALNTQADKVYLKNSRIIGRQDTLYVQGAGNRVYVDGGYIEGTVDFVFGDANAYFAGTELHMAAFAGKNNGYFTAANTKKSGVGLVFDRCNLTVAAAYDDDAKLSLGRPWQTFAQYTQVRKGDGSSYVTGVDLGTKNSAYTDTSSAVTYLDSTMSSKITKNRWNVWTSKNQSGKSVDVTFHDDVRFAEYASHDETGALLDPADYKNVVLGSMSALDEAQVQAKRAELLAALGFGSAAGQWVVPDGAWPFAYDPNYSTGTDVQPTQPGGNASPNADSAAKADTMPETGSAIIAVVVVAVPLLVAGLALVAVRRNRQQ
;
A
#
# COMPACT_ATOMS: atom_id res chain seq x y z
N MET A 1 -25.31 -6.84 25.66
CA MET A 1 -23.91 -7.31 25.73
C MET A 1 -23.19 -6.55 26.83
N TYR A 2 -22.08 -7.07 27.35
CA TYR A 2 -21.24 -6.35 28.30
C TYR A 2 -19.83 -6.24 27.72
N ILE A 3 -19.31 -5.03 27.72
CA ILE A 3 -17.98 -4.68 27.20
C ILE A 3 -17.03 -4.63 28.40
N PRO A 4 -15.99 -5.49 28.46
CA PRO A 4 -15.00 -5.41 29.53
C PRO A 4 -14.16 -4.14 29.35
N VAL A 5 -14.13 -3.29 30.38
CA VAL A 5 -13.36 -2.05 30.40
C VAL A 5 -12.44 -2.06 31.62
N ALA A 6 -11.16 -1.78 31.40
CA ALA A 6 -10.14 -1.68 32.43
C ALA A 6 -10.10 -0.26 33.01
N GLN A 7 -9.65 -0.16 34.26
CA GLN A 7 -9.26 1.14 34.82
C GLN A 7 -8.08 1.72 34.04
N ALA A 8 -8.19 2.98 33.63
CA ALA A 8 -7.17 3.69 32.89
C ALA A 8 -7.25 5.19 33.17
N GLU A 9 -6.11 5.85 33.27
CA GLU A 9 -6.05 7.31 33.41
C GLU A 9 -6.47 7.98 32.08
N GLY A 10 -7.29 9.05 32.15
CA GLY A 10 -7.73 9.80 30.97
C GLY A 10 -9.01 9.31 30.27
N GLY A 11 -9.61 8.18 30.69
CA GLY A 11 -10.83 7.64 30.06
C GLY A 11 -10.57 6.59 28.98
N ALA A 12 -11.63 6.15 28.32
CA ALA A 12 -11.56 5.42 27.06
C ALA A 12 -12.66 5.89 26.12
N THR A 13 -12.49 5.70 24.82
CA THR A 13 -13.58 5.78 23.85
C THR A 13 -14.02 4.38 23.46
N VAL A 14 -15.32 4.19 23.28
CA VAL A 14 -15.90 2.97 22.74
C VAL A 14 -16.56 3.31 21.41
N THR A 15 -16.20 2.59 20.36
CA THR A 15 -16.84 2.70 19.05
C THR A 15 -17.53 1.38 18.72
N VAL A 16 -18.85 1.42 18.58
CA VAL A 16 -19.66 0.26 18.20
C VAL A 16 -19.90 0.31 16.69
N LYS A 17 -19.33 -0.63 15.94
CA LYS A 17 -19.43 -0.71 14.47
C LYS A 17 -20.54 -1.68 14.08
N GLY A 18 -21.40 -1.27 13.15
CA GLY A 18 -22.52 -2.08 12.68
C GLY A 18 -23.55 -1.29 11.90
N GLN A 19 -24.65 -1.94 11.55
CA GLN A 19 -25.82 -1.31 10.91
C GLN A 19 -27.05 -1.44 11.81
N LEU A 20 -27.71 -0.32 12.08
CA LEU A 20 -28.85 -0.21 12.99
C LEU A 20 -30.13 0.09 12.19
N TYR A 21 -31.16 -0.73 12.36
CA TYR A 21 -32.43 -0.66 11.62
C TYR A 21 -33.61 -0.57 12.57
N GLY A 22 -33.88 0.62 13.09
CA GLY A 22 -35.06 0.91 13.92
C GLY A 22 -34.81 1.11 15.42
N PRO A 23 -34.09 0.23 16.14
CA PRO A 23 -33.99 0.35 17.57
C PRO A 23 -32.93 1.39 17.97
N THR A 24 -32.94 1.81 19.23
CA THR A 24 -31.93 2.70 19.81
C THR A 24 -30.81 1.88 20.42
N LEU A 25 -29.57 2.17 20.06
CA LEU A 25 -28.38 1.57 20.66
C LEU A 25 -27.95 2.40 21.87
N LYS A 26 -27.68 1.74 23.00
CA LYS A 26 -27.26 2.38 24.24
C LYS A 26 -25.95 1.80 24.76
N LEU A 27 -25.03 2.68 25.18
CA LEU A 27 -23.82 2.34 25.90
C LEU A 27 -23.86 2.97 27.28
N ASP A 28 -23.77 2.14 28.31
CA ASP A 28 -23.91 2.55 29.72
C ASP A 28 -25.21 3.35 29.98
N GLY A 29 -26.30 2.97 29.30
CA GLY A 29 -27.59 3.66 29.36
C GLY A 29 -27.73 4.92 28.48
N THR A 30 -26.63 5.40 27.89
CA THR A 30 -26.60 6.59 27.02
C THR A 30 -26.83 6.21 25.56
N ASP A 31 -27.66 6.97 24.84
CA ASP A 31 -27.90 6.74 23.40
C ASP A 31 -26.64 7.00 22.58
N ILE A 32 -26.31 6.07 21.70
CA ILE A 32 -25.14 6.16 20.83
C ILE A 32 -25.50 5.81 19.38
N ALA A 33 -24.73 6.35 18.44
CA ALA A 33 -24.80 5.95 17.03
C ALA A 33 -23.70 4.93 16.73
N THR A 34 -23.99 3.98 15.83
CA THR A 34 -22.95 3.09 15.30
C THR A 34 -21.91 3.89 14.52
N GLY A 35 -20.63 3.54 14.69
CA GLY A 35 -19.51 4.19 14.01
C GLY A 35 -18.99 5.46 14.71
N THR A 36 -19.70 5.98 15.71
CA THR A 36 -19.28 7.14 16.50
C THR A 36 -18.58 6.70 17.78
N ALA A 37 -17.41 7.28 18.05
CA ALA A 37 -16.68 7.06 19.29
C ALA A 37 -17.39 7.79 20.46
N VAL A 38 -17.61 7.09 21.56
CA VAL A 38 -18.23 7.64 22.77
C VAL A 38 -17.29 7.46 23.95
N THR A 39 -16.99 8.58 24.62
CA THR A 39 -16.12 8.56 25.80
C THR A 39 -16.84 7.93 26.98
N ILE A 40 -16.17 7.00 27.65
CA ILE A 40 -16.60 6.38 28.89
C ILE A 40 -15.56 6.65 29.99
N ALA A 41 -16.05 6.74 31.22
CA ALA A 41 -15.18 6.77 32.39
C ALA A 41 -14.51 5.41 32.60
N THR A 42 -13.22 5.45 32.91
CA THR A 42 -12.37 4.29 33.22
C THR A 42 -11.76 4.44 34.62
N ASP A 43 -12.58 4.91 35.55
CA ASP A 43 -12.24 5.08 36.97
C ASP A 43 -12.02 3.73 37.69
N SER A 44 -12.60 2.65 37.16
CA SER A 44 -12.52 1.30 37.68
C SER A 44 -12.61 0.26 36.56
N THR A 45 -12.02 -0.91 36.79
CA THR A 45 -12.20 -2.08 35.90
C THR A 45 -13.62 -2.61 36.08
N ARG A 46 -14.44 -2.54 35.03
CA ARG A 46 -15.88 -2.86 35.07
C ARG A 46 -16.39 -3.36 33.72
N TYR A 47 -17.59 -3.94 33.73
CA TYR A 47 -18.31 -4.31 32.53
C TYR A 47 -19.32 -3.21 32.16
N VAL A 48 -19.14 -2.60 30.99
CA VAL A 48 -20.04 -1.56 30.48
C VAL A 48 -21.17 -2.20 29.68
N PRO A 49 -22.45 -1.99 30.03
CA PRO A 49 -23.57 -2.57 29.29
C PRO A 49 -23.74 -1.89 27.93
N LEU A 50 -23.85 -2.71 26.89
CA LEU A 50 -24.32 -2.32 25.56
C LEU A 50 -25.70 -2.94 25.35
N SER A 51 -26.73 -2.11 25.30
CA SER A 51 -28.13 -2.53 25.15
C SER A 51 -28.76 -1.96 23.88
N VAL A 52 -29.84 -2.60 23.45
CA VAL A 52 -30.67 -2.17 22.32
C VAL A 52 -32.09 -2.05 22.85
N GLU A 53 -32.74 -0.91 22.60
CA GLU A 53 -34.11 -0.65 23.04
C GLU A 53 -35.03 -0.37 21.85
N GLY A 54 -36.27 -0.88 21.91
CA GLY A 54 -37.26 -0.75 20.84
C GLY A 54 -37.27 -1.93 19.86
N THR A 55 -37.96 -1.75 18.73
CA THR A 55 -38.19 -2.79 17.72
C THR A 55 -37.28 -2.59 16.51
N GLY A 56 -36.60 -3.65 16.08
CA GLY A 56 -35.84 -3.69 14.83
C GLY A 56 -34.60 -4.58 14.92
N SER A 57 -33.50 -4.22 14.25
CA SER A 57 -32.30 -5.07 14.20
C SER A 57 -31.00 -4.26 14.28
N LEU A 58 -29.98 -4.82 14.93
CA LEU A 58 -28.59 -4.33 14.92
C LEU A 58 -27.69 -5.45 14.40
N TYR A 59 -26.98 -5.19 13.30
CA TYR A 59 -25.94 -6.07 12.77
C TYR A 59 -24.58 -5.55 13.21
N LEU A 60 -24.09 -6.04 14.34
CA LEU A 60 -22.81 -5.66 14.91
C LEU A 60 -21.65 -6.26 14.10
N THR A 61 -20.72 -5.43 13.66
CA THR A 61 -19.50 -5.85 12.94
C THR A 61 -18.23 -5.68 13.77
N GLY A 62 -18.28 -4.91 14.87
CA GLY A 62 -17.16 -4.80 15.80
C GLY A 62 -17.44 -3.87 16.98
N ILE A 63 -16.65 -4.01 18.04
CA ILE A 63 -16.59 -3.06 19.15
C ILE A 63 -15.11 -2.75 19.35
N ALA A 64 -14.73 -1.47 19.23
CA ALA A 64 -13.39 -1.00 19.55
C ALA A 64 -13.41 -0.23 20.87
N ILE A 65 -12.41 -0.46 21.71
CA ILE A 65 -12.17 0.27 22.96
C ILE A 65 -10.78 0.87 22.85
N ASP A 66 -10.69 2.19 22.89
CA ASP A 66 -9.42 2.93 22.84
C ASP A 66 -9.24 3.69 24.16
N TYR A 67 -8.30 3.24 24.99
CA TYR A 67 -7.96 3.93 26.22
C TYR A 67 -7.19 5.22 25.92
N ALA A 68 -7.50 6.29 26.66
CA ALA A 68 -6.79 7.55 26.61
C ALA A 68 -5.47 7.52 27.40
N ALA A 69 -5.30 6.52 28.28
CA ALA A 69 -4.01 6.27 28.90
C ALA A 69 -2.98 6.05 27.79
N GLY A 70 -1.88 6.79 27.85
CA GLY A 70 -0.74 6.54 26.97
C GLY A 70 -0.45 5.04 26.98
N SER A 71 -0.22 4.46 25.80
CA SER A 71 0.25 3.07 25.74
C SER A 71 1.40 2.91 26.72
N PRO A 72 1.48 1.80 27.49
CA PRO A 72 2.62 1.55 28.37
C PRO A 72 3.91 1.88 27.62
N ALA A 73 4.86 2.55 28.27
CA ALA A 73 6.10 2.95 27.62
C ALA A 73 6.68 1.72 26.89
N ALA A 74 6.66 1.77 25.55
CA ALA A 74 7.05 0.63 24.75
C ALA A 74 8.53 0.36 25.01
N THR A 75 8.86 -0.86 25.43
CA THR A 75 10.24 -1.32 25.40
C THR A 75 10.59 -1.73 23.98
N SER A 76 11.88 -1.77 23.68
CA SER A 76 12.35 -2.36 22.44
C SER A 76 13.57 -3.22 22.69
N HIS A 77 13.69 -4.28 21.90
CA HIS A 77 14.91 -5.05 21.79
C HIS A 77 15.39 -4.99 20.34
N THR A 78 16.71 -4.96 20.16
CA THR A 78 17.33 -4.75 18.86
C THR A 78 18.14 -5.97 18.45
N VAL A 79 17.97 -6.38 17.19
CA VAL A 79 18.85 -7.34 16.54
C VAL A 79 19.49 -6.72 15.30
N THR A 80 20.65 -7.24 14.90
CA THR A 80 21.38 -6.73 13.73
C THR A 80 21.24 -7.65 12.53
N VAL A 81 21.00 -7.06 11.36
CA VAL A 81 20.86 -7.79 10.09
C VAL A 81 21.94 -7.34 9.11
N GLY A 82 22.57 -8.29 8.44
CA GLY A 82 23.52 -8.06 7.35
C GLY A 82 24.73 -9.00 7.39
N PRO A 83 25.76 -8.76 6.56
CA PRO A 83 26.92 -9.66 6.44
C PRO A 83 27.71 -9.90 7.73
N ASN A 84 27.59 -9.03 8.73
CA ASN A 84 28.21 -9.21 10.05
C ASN A 84 27.17 -9.08 11.18
N GLY A 85 25.88 -9.15 10.85
CA GLY A 85 24.79 -9.09 11.82
C GLY A 85 24.58 -10.43 12.52
N GLN A 86 23.75 -10.41 13.57
CA GLN A 86 23.22 -11.63 14.21
C GLN A 86 22.46 -12.50 13.20
N TYR A 87 21.80 -11.85 12.23
CA TYR A 87 21.09 -12.50 11.13
C TYR A 87 21.66 -12.02 9.80
N ARG A 88 21.72 -12.92 8.81
CA ARG A 88 22.18 -12.59 7.45
C ARG A 88 21.09 -11.95 6.60
N THR A 89 19.86 -12.38 6.81
CA THR A 89 18.68 -11.97 6.03
C THR A 89 17.63 -11.34 6.94
N ILE A 90 16.79 -10.50 6.38
CA ILE A 90 15.75 -9.79 7.12
C ILE A 90 14.65 -10.78 7.54
N GLN A 91 14.26 -11.70 6.65
CA GLN A 91 13.22 -12.69 6.98
C GLN A 91 13.66 -13.62 8.12
N ALA A 92 14.93 -14.06 8.15
CA ALA A 92 15.41 -14.90 9.24
C ALA A 92 15.37 -14.17 10.61
N ALA A 93 15.62 -12.87 10.63
CA ALA A 93 15.50 -12.08 11.84
C ALA A 93 14.03 -11.94 12.31
N LEU A 94 13.09 -11.78 11.38
CA LEU A 94 11.65 -11.78 11.69
C LEU A 94 11.18 -13.12 12.26
N ASP A 95 11.63 -14.22 11.65
CA ASP A 95 11.20 -15.57 12.02
C ASP A 95 11.71 -15.95 13.42
N ALA A 96 12.92 -15.54 13.77
CA ALA A 96 13.61 -15.93 15.00
C ALA A 96 13.28 -15.07 16.24
N ASN A 97 12.62 -13.92 16.08
CA ASN A 97 12.34 -12.99 17.17
C ASN A 97 10.84 -12.70 17.30
N ASP A 98 10.35 -12.57 18.53
CA ASP A 98 8.98 -12.17 18.81
C ASP A 98 8.86 -10.66 18.96
N SER A 99 7.65 -10.13 18.81
CA SER A 99 7.39 -8.70 18.93
C SER A 99 5.94 -8.41 19.28
N SER A 100 5.73 -7.25 19.90
CA SER A 100 4.42 -6.68 20.23
C SER A 100 4.45 -5.15 20.16
N GLU A 101 3.29 -4.48 20.25
CA GLU A 101 3.25 -3.01 20.33
C GLU A 101 3.93 -2.48 21.62
N THR A 102 4.04 -3.30 22.67
CA THR A 102 4.65 -2.93 23.98
C THR A 102 6.08 -3.41 24.15
N ASP A 103 6.50 -4.46 23.44
CA ASP A 103 7.88 -4.94 23.33
C ASP A 103 8.24 -5.06 21.85
N ARG A 104 8.77 -3.96 21.31
CA ARG A 104 9.00 -3.79 19.89
C ARG A 104 10.29 -4.44 19.43
N LEU A 105 10.26 -5.10 18.28
CA LEU A 105 11.46 -5.65 17.64
C LEU A 105 12.05 -4.62 16.68
N VAL A 106 13.29 -4.22 16.94
CA VAL A 106 14.07 -3.37 16.03
C VAL A 106 15.05 -4.23 15.25
N LEU A 107 14.89 -4.28 13.92
CA LEU A 107 15.90 -4.81 13.01
C LEU A 107 16.82 -3.66 12.57
N LYS A 108 18.04 -3.62 13.09
CA LYS A 108 19.09 -2.69 12.62
C LYS A 108 19.82 -3.31 11.44
N ILE A 109 19.49 -2.87 10.23
CA ILE A 109 19.91 -3.47 8.96
C ILE A 109 21.10 -2.71 8.41
N THR A 110 22.25 -3.35 8.25
CA THR A 110 23.43 -2.69 7.67
C THR A 110 23.21 -2.34 6.20
N PRO A 111 23.73 -1.20 5.70
CA PRO A 111 23.62 -0.84 4.28
C PRO A 111 24.06 -1.96 3.34
N GLY A 112 23.34 -2.09 2.22
CA GLY A 112 23.55 -3.14 1.23
C GLY A 112 22.27 -3.48 0.47
N ASP A 113 22.43 -4.34 -0.52
CA ASP A 113 21.35 -4.90 -1.32
C ASP A 113 20.89 -6.24 -0.74
N TYR A 114 19.60 -6.32 -0.40
CA TYR A 114 18.93 -7.49 0.13
C TYR A 114 17.92 -7.98 -0.91
N ARG A 115 18.30 -9.03 -1.67
CA ARG A 115 17.37 -9.68 -2.59
C ARG A 115 16.50 -10.67 -1.85
N GLU A 116 15.39 -10.19 -1.30
CA GLU A 116 14.47 -10.96 -0.46
C GLU A 116 13.02 -10.59 -0.78
N LYS A 117 12.13 -11.60 -0.77
CA LYS A 117 10.69 -11.39 -0.63
C LYS A 117 10.34 -11.50 0.84
N ILE A 118 9.80 -10.45 1.44
CA ILE A 118 9.62 -10.35 2.89
C ILE A 118 8.14 -10.28 3.24
N THR A 119 7.74 -11.01 4.28
CA THR A 119 6.42 -10.86 4.91
C THR A 119 6.58 -10.59 6.41
N VAL A 120 6.10 -9.43 6.85
CA VAL A 120 6.02 -9.06 8.27
C VAL A 120 4.63 -9.43 8.77
N THR A 121 4.56 -10.29 9.79
CA THR A 121 3.28 -10.80 10.34
C THR A 121 3.04 -10.43 11.80
N LYS A 122 4.08 -9.98 12.51
CA LYS A 122 4.04 -9.66 13.95
C LYS A 122 3.96 -8.14 14.18
N PRO A 123 3.24 -7.67 15.22
CA PRO A 123 3.10 -6.25 15.51
C PRO A 123 4.38 -5.64 16.08
N GLY A 124 4.50 -4.31 16.00
CA GLY A 124 5.59 -3.56 16.64
C GLY A 124 7.00 -3.81 16.07
N VAL A 125 7.10 -4.22 14.80
CA VAL A 125 8.37 -4.39 14.11
C VAL A 125 8.88 -3.07 13.54
N THR A 126 10.16 -2.79 13.69
CA THR A 126 10.83 -1.63 13.09
C THR A 126 11.99 -2.07 12.20
N PHE A 127 12.03 -1.60 10.95
CA PHE A 127 13.21 -1.68 10.09
C PHE A 127 14.03 -0.38 10.19
N ALA A 128 15.29 -0.50 10.64
CA ALA A 128 16.26 0.58 10.68
C ALA A 128 17.32 0.39 9.62
N ASN A 129 17.65 1.45 8.90
CA ASN A 129 18.99 1.53 8.35
C ASN A 129 20.01 1.65 9.51
N ALA A 130 21.07 0.85 9.51
CA ALA A 130 22.10 0.93 10.55
C ALA A 130 22.99 2.17 10.40
N ASP A 131 23.02 2.75 9.20
CA ASP A 131 23.76 3.97 8.88
C ASP A 131 22.90 5.21 9.13
N VAL A 132 23.05 5.77 10.32
CA VAL A 132 22.31 6.94 10.80
C VAL A 132 22.63 8.23 10.05
N THR A 133 23.70 8.26 9.24
CA THR A 133 23.95 9.44 8.39
C THR A 133 23.11 9.41 7.12
N ALA A 134 22.37 8.32 6.87
CA ALA A 134 21.57 8.13 5.67
C ALA A 134 22.38 8.19 4.36
N LYS A 135 23.72 8.05 4.40
CA LYS A 135 24.54 8.18 3.17
C LYS A 135 24.61 6.90 2.35
N ARG A 136 24.34 5.76 2.98
CA ARG A 136 24.35 4.44 2.34
C ARG A 136 22.98 3.81 2.46
N ALA A 137 22.48 3.30 1.35
CA ALA A 137 21.15 2.73 1.28
C ALA A 137 21.10 1.30 1.86
N VAL A 138 19.95 0.98 2.45
CA VAL A 138 19.48 -0.40 2.60
C VAL A 138 18.41 -0.59 1.55
N THR A 139 18.65 -1.45 0.56
CA THR A 139 17.72 -1.72 -0.53
C THR A 139 17.20 -3.14 -0.42
N ILE A 140 15.90 -3.28 -0.21
CA ILE A 140 15.20 -4.56 -0.25
C ILE A 140 14.54 -4.67 -1.63
N ARG A 141 14.90 -5.71 -2.38
CA ARG A 141 14.42 -5.88 -3.76
C ARG A 141 14.04 -7.30 -4.15
N ALA A 142 13.00 -7.41 -4.96
CA ALA A 142 12.62 -8.64 -5.62
C ALA A 142 11.84 -8.35 -6.90
N SER A 143 11.75 -9.34 -7.78
CA SER A 143 11.14 -9.24 -9.11
C SER A 143 9.94 -10.18 -9.18
N TYR A 144 8.82 -9.75 -8.62
CA TYR A 144 7.54 -10.47 -8.68
C TYR A 144 6.49 -9.56 -9.31
N TYR A 145 5.55 -10.14 -10.04
CA TYR A 145 4.62 -9.35 -10.85
C TYR A 145 3.20 -9.93 -10.88
N SER A 146 2.31 -9.20 -11.53
CA SER A 146 0.99 -9.67 -11.95
C SER A 146 0.90 -9.55 -13.46
N SER A 147 0.66 -10.63 -14.19
CA SER A 147 0.33 -10.56 -15.62
C SER A 147 -1.08 -10.01 -15.88
N ASN A 148 -1.93 -9.98 -14.83
CA ASN A 148 -3.37 -9.77 -14.95
C ASN A 148 -4.03 -10.71 -15.98
N THR A 149 -3.49 -11.93 -16.10
CA THR A 149 -4.10 -13.00 -16.90
C THR A 149 -5.17 -13.72 -16.07
N PHE A 150 -6.35 -13.85 -16.65
CA PHE A 150 -7.49 -14.52 -16.02
C PHE A 150 -8.05 -15.57 -16.97
N ASP A 151 -8.72 -16.59 -16.46
CA ASP A 151 -9.50 -17.52 -17.29
C ASP A 151 -10.89 -16.95 -17.63
N ALA A 152 -11.70 -17.74 -18.34
CA ALA A 152 -13.06 -17.36 -18.72
C ALA A 152 -13.98 -17.09 -17.52
N ASP A 153 -13.69 -17.68 -16.36
CA ASP A 153 -14.43 -17.49 -15.11
C ASP A 153 -13.92 -16.29 -14.30
N GLY A 154 -12.87 -15.60 -14.80
CA GLY A 154 -12.27 -14.45 -14.14
C GLY A 154 -11.32 -14.83 -13.00
N LYS A 155 -10.88 -16.08 -12.92
CA LYS A 155 -9.88 -16.51 -11.95
C LYS A 155 -8.49 -16.25 -12.49
N PHE A 156 -7.63 -15.69 -11.64
CA PHE A 156 -6.25 -15.38 -11.99
C PHE A 156 -5.46 -16.66 -12.35
N VAL A 157 -4.67 -16.59 -13.42
CA VAL A 157 -3.84 -17.68 -13.93
C VAL A 157 -2.38 -17.22 -13.96
N PRO A 158 -1.53 -17.70 -13.03
CA PRO A 158 -0.09 -17.45 -13.07
C PRO A 158 0.55 -17.87 -14.39
N GLN A 159 1.45 -17.06 -14.93
CA GLN A 159 2.24 -17.40 -16.13
C GLN A 159 3.57 -18.12 -15.80
N ASP A 160 4.10 -17.91 -14.60
CA ASP A 160 5.30 -18.54 -14.05
C ASP A 160 5.28 -18.51 -12.50
N GLU A 161 6.37 -18.89 -11.82
CA GLU A 161 6.45 -18.83 -10.35
C GLU A 161 6.57 -17.41 -9.75
N PHE A 162 6.84 -16.38 -10.57
CA PHE A 162 6.99 -14.98 -10.15
C PHE A 162 5.70 -14.16 -10.39
N ASP A 163 4.79 -14.67 -11.22
CA ASP A 163 3.46 -14.12 -11.47
C ASP A 163 2.47 -14.50 -10.36
N LEU A 164 2.43 -13.69 -9.31
CA LEU A 164 1.66 -13.98 -8.09
C LEU A 164 0.32 -13.24 -8.02
N GLY A 165 0.06 -12.35 -8.97
CA GLY A 165 -1.05 -11.41 -8.94
C GLY A 165 -0.77 -10.20 -8.03
N THR A 166 -1.43 -9.07 -8.30
CA THR A 166 -1.13 -7.78 -7.64
C THR A 166 -1.14 -7.86 -6.11
N ASN A 167 -2.06 -8.64 -5.53
CA ASN A 167 -2.19 -8.78 -4.07
C ASN A 167 -0.99 -9.47 -3.40
N LYS A 168 -0.18 -10.23 -4.16
CA LYS A 168 0.89 -11.08 -3.63
C LYS A 168 2.26 -10.79 -4.25
N CYS A 169 2.33 -9.98 -5.31
CA CYS A 169 3.58 -9.68 -6.00
C CYS A 169 4.48 -8.66 -5.27
N ALA A 170 4.08 -8.18 -4.09
CA ALA A 170 4.89 -7.24 -3.32
C ALA A 170 6.29 -7.79 -2.98
N THR A 171 7.32 -6.95 -3.11
CA THR A 171 8.67 -7.27 -2.58
C THR A 171 8.62 -7.39 -1.07
N VAL A 172 7.99 -6.42 -0.40
CA VAL A 172 7.71 -6.47 1.04
C VAL A 172 6.21 -6.37 1.29
N THR A 173 5.68 -7.33 2.05
CA THR A 173 4.31 -7.30 2.56
C THR A 173 4.31 -7.06 4.06
N ILE A 174 3.69 -5.96 4.49
CA ILE A 174 3.33 -5.71 5.89
C ILE A 174 1.93 -6.27 6.07
N GLY A 175 1.83 -7.49 6.61
CA GLY A 175 0.56 -8.20 6.73
C GLY A 175 -0.35 -7.58 7.79
N ALA A 176 -1.64 -7.90 7.76
CA ALA A 176 -2.65 -7.28 8.62
C ALA A 176 -2.41 -7.41 10.14
N GLY A 177 -1.60 -8.39 10.58
CA GLY A 177 -1.19 -8.56 11.98
C GLY A 177 -0.01 -7.68 12.42
N ALA A 178 0.64 -6.97 11.50
CA ALA A 178 1.85 -6.18 11.76
C ALA A 178 1.56 -4.74 12.18
N THR A 179 0.51 -4.53 12.98
CA THR A 179 0.12 -3.21 13.50
C THR A 179 1.30 -2.52 14.18
N GLY A 180 1.46 -1.22 13.90
CA GLY A 180 2.55 -0.43 14.47
C GLY A 180 3.89 -0.67 13.79
N PHE A 181 3.92 -1.25 12.58
CA PHE A 181 5.16 -1.38 11.79
C PHE A 181 5.79 -0.01 11.52
N SER A 182 7.12 0.06 11.56
CA SER A 182 7.84 1.28 11.19
C SER A 182 9.05 0.99 10.31
N ALA A 183 9.38 1.89 9.39
CA ALA A 183 10.60 1.82 8.61
C ALA A 183 11.29 3.19 8.54
N TYR A 184 12.60 3.20 8.71
CA TYR A 184 13.41 4.42 8.71
C TYR A 184 14.60 4.28 7.75
N GLY A 185 14.59 5.07 6.68
CA GLY A 185 15.68 5.10 5.70
C GLY A 185 15.85 3.82 4.89
N ILE A 186 14.74 3.10 4.64
CA ILE A 186 14.71 1.84 3.88
C ILE A 186 14.22 2.11 2.45
N THR A 187 14.90 1.51 1.47
CA THR A 187 14.43 1.44 0.09
C THR A 187 13.71 0.12 -0.14
N PHE A 188 12.44 0.18 -0.50
CA PHE A 188 11.63 -0.93 -0.99
C PHE A 188 11.55 -0.82 -2.50
N GLN A 189 12.05 -1.81 -3.23
CA GLN A 189 12.07 -1.77 -4.69
C GLN A 189 11.51 -3.05 -5.28
N ASN A 190 10.59 -2.93 -6.24
CA ASN A 190 10.31 -4.03 -7.14
C ASN A 190 11.07 -3.81 -8.45
N ASP A 191 12.03 -4.68 -8.74
CA ASP A 191 12.93 -4.49 -9.88
C ASP A 191 12.41 -5.08 -11.20
N TYR A 192 11.22 -5.69 -11.21
CA TYR A 192 10.62 -6.25 -12.42
C TYR A 192 10.55 -5.24 -13.56
N ASN A 193 9.91 -4.09 -13.35
CA ASN A 193 9.78 -3.06 -14.40
C ASN A 193 10.95 -2.05 -14.43
N VAL A 194 11.91 -2.18 -13.51
CA VAL A 194 12.99 -1.20 -13.34
C VAL A 194 14.30 -1.72 -13.95
N VAL A 195 14.52 -3.03 -13.86
CA VAL A 195 15.76 -3.70 -14.27
C VAL A 195 15.46 -4.81 -15.27
N ASP A 196 14.50 -5.68 -14.99
CA ASP A 196 14.36 -6.95 -15.72
C ASP A 196 13.52 -6.80 -17.02
N HIS A 197 12.47 -5.96 -16.98
CA HIS A 197 11.48 -5.79 -18.05
C HIS A 197 11.24 -4.29 -18.30
N THR A 198 12.01 -3.72 -19.23
CA THR A 198 12.05 -2.27 -19.47
C THR A 198 11.66 -1.88 -20.89
N ALA A 199 11.41 -2.85 -21.77
CA ALA A 199 11.07 -2.58 -23.16
C ALA A 199 9.61 -2.19 -23.33
N ALA A 200 9.31 -1.59 -24.50
CA ALA A 200 7.96 -1.17 -24.82
C ALA A 200 6.99 -2.35 -24.79
N GLY A 201 5.90 -2.20 -24.03
CA GLY A 201 4.86 -3.23 -23.89
C GLY A 201 5.07 -4.23 -22.77
N GLU A 202 6.19 -4.19 -22.04
CA GLU A 202 6.47 -5.14 -20.96
C GLU A 202 5.97 -4.71 -19.57
N GLN A 203 5.59 -3.44 -19.40
CA GLN A 203 5.11 -2.92 -18.12
C GLN A 203 3.86 -3.64 -17.62
N THR A 204 3.92 -4.10 -16.38
CA THR A 204 2.81 -4.76 -15.69
C THR A 204 2.82 -4.43 -14.18
N PRO A 205 1.74 -4.66 -13.39
CA PRO A 205 1.80 -4.44 -11.96
C PRO A 205 2.93 -5.20 -11.27
N ALA A 206 3.74 -4.47 -10.50
CA ALA A 206 4.84 -5.04 -9.74
C ALA A 206 5.05 -4.22 -8.45
N VAL A 207 4.47 -4.70 -7.35
CA VAL A 207 4.39 -3.97 -6.09
C VAL A 207 5.73 -3.99 -5.36
N ALA A 208 6.21 -2.83 -4.93
CA ALA A 208 7.41 -2.74 -4.09
C ALA A 208 7.06 -2.93 -2.61
N LEU A 209 6.04 -2.20 -2.14
CA LEU A 209 5.55 -2.28 -0.77
C LEU A 209 4.03 -2.44 -0.76
N ASN A 210 3.56 -3.48 -0.07
CA ASN A 210 2.15 -3.67 0.25
C ASN A 210 1.98 -3.60 1.77
N THR A 211 1.18 -2.65 2.26
CA THR A 211 0.79 -2.59 3.67
C THR A 211 -0.68 -2.90 3.84
N GLN A 212 -0.98 -3.85 4.73
CA GLN A 212 -2.33 -4.27 5.12
C GLN A 212 -2.58 -4.01 6.62
N ALA A 213 -1.64 -3.36 7.32
CA ALA A 213 -1.66 -3.13 8.75
C ALA A 213 -2.11 -1.71 9.11
N ASP A 214 -2.62 -1.54 10.34
CA ASP A 214 -2.87 -0.23 10.94
C ASP A 214 -1.59 0.34 11.58
N LYS A 215 -1.55 1.67 11.74
CA LYS A 215 -0.45 2.42 12.38
C LYS A 215 0.93 2.18 11.73
N VAL A 216 0.99 2.18 10.40
CA VAL A 216 2.25 2.04 9.67
C VAL A 216 2.93 3.39 9.52
N TYR A 217 4.20 3.48 9.94
CA TYR A 217 5.01 4.70 9.84
C TYR A 217 6.24 4.50 8.95
N LEU A 218 6.37 5.29 7.87
CA LEU A 218 7.52 5.25 6.97
C LEU A 218 8.22 6.60 7.01
N LYS A 219 9.44 6.66 7.54
CA LYS A 219 10.25 7.89 7.60
C LYS A 219 11.39 7.82 6.61
N ASN A 220 11.50 8.81 5.73
CA ASN A 220 12.58 8.94 4.75
C ASN A 220 12.82 7.63 3.97
N SER A 221 11.75 6.89 3.69
CA SER A 221 11.81 5.63 2.96
C SER A 221 11.67 5.88 1.46
N ARG A 222 12.21 5.00 0.65
CA ARG A 222 12.07 5.05 -0.81
C ARG A 222 11.24 3.88 -1.27
N ILE A 223 10.25 4.11 -2.12
CA ILE A 223 9.40 3.05 -2.67
C ILE A 223 9.45 3.15 -4.20
N ILE A 224 10.14 2.20 -4.83
CA ILE A 224 10.57 2.29 -6.23
C ILE A 224 9.93 1.17 -7.05
N GLY A 225 9.23 1.54 -8.11
CA GLY A 225 8.61 0.61 -9.06
C GLY A 225 8.18 1.31 -10.35
N ARG A 226 7.19 0.75 -11.05
CA ARG A 226 6.56 1.39 -12.21
C ARG A 226 5.04 1.34 -12.09
N GLN A 227 4.42 0.25 -12.49
CA GLN A 227 2.99 0.08 -12.30
C GLN A 227 2.72 -0.56 -10.93
N ASP A 228 1.77 0.01 -10.18
CA ASP A 228 1.32 -0.46 -8.87
C ASP A 228 2.44 -0.49 -7.81
N THR A 229 3.26 0.56 -7.69
CA THR A 229 4.45 0.58 -6.80
C THR A 229 4.14 0.42 -5.30
N LEU A 230 3.22 1.22 -4.75
CA LEU A 230 2.86 1.26 -3.33
C LEU A 230 1.37 0.92 -3.16
N TYR A 231 1.09 -0.21 -2.52
CA TYR A 231 -0.27 -0.64 -2.20
C TYR A 231 -0.57 -0.41 -0.72
N VAL A 232 -1.46 0.52 -0.40
CA VAL A 232 -1.96 0.79 0.95
C VAL A 232 -3.37 0.22 1.16
N GLN A 233 -3.47 -0.89 1.89
CA GLN A 233 -4.68 -1.69 2.07
C GLN A 233 -5.27 -1.63 3.46
N GLY A 234 -6.58 -1.84 3.49
CA GLY A 234 -7.40 -2.04 4.67
C GLY A 234 -8.18 -0.78 4.98
N ALA A 235 -9.46 -0.78 4.63
CA ALA A 235 -10.36 0.32 4.95
C ALA A 235 -10.28 0.72 6.44
N GLY A 236 -9.85 1.96 6.68
CA GLY A 236 -9.66 2.52 8.02
C GLY A 236 -8.28 2.30 8.65
N ASN A 237 -7.41 1.48 8.05
CA ASN A 237 -6.01 1.38 8.48
C ASN A 237 -5.30 2.71 8.24
N ARG A 238 -4.48 3.12 9.19
CA ARG A 238 -3.70 4.36 9.16
C ARG A 238 -2.28 4.10 8.68
N VAL A 239 -1.87 4.84 7.65
CA VAL A 239 -0.51 4.83 7.13
C VAL A 239 0.01 6.26 7.11
N TYR A 240 1.19 6.50 7.67
CA TYR A 240 1.83 7.80 7.68
C TYR A 240 3.21 7.70 7.02
N VAL A 241 3.39 8.41 5.91
CA VAL A 241 4.64 8.50 5.16
C VAL A 241 5.19 9.91 5.36
N ASP A 242 6.38 10.01 5.92
CA ASP A 242 7.00 11.24 6.35
C ASP A 242 8.35 11.43 5.62
N GLY A 243 8.34 12.29 4.62
CA GLY A 243 9.45 12.49 3.70
C GLY A 243 9.76 11.25 2.84
N GLY A 244 10.89 11.32 2.16
CA GLY A 244 11.33 10.25 1.26
C GLY A 244 10.81 10.41 -0.16
N TYR A 245 10.75 9.30 -0.89
CA TYR A 245 10.62 9.29 -2.35
C TYR A 245 9.81 8.09 -2.83
N ILE A 246 8.83 8.33 -3.70
CA ILE A 246 8.01 7.28 -4.32
C ILE A 246 8.08 7.44 -5.83
N GLU A 247 8.40 6.37 -6.55
CA GLU A 247 8.57 6.39 -8.01
C GLU A 247 7.66 5.38 -8.71
N GLY A 248 7.01 5.83 -9.78
CA GLY A 248 6.30 4.94 -10.67
C GLY A 248 5.75 5.61 -11.92
N THR A 249 4.92 4.89 -12.68
CA THR A 249 4.36 5.32 -13.97
C THR A 249 2.83 5.25 -13.96
N VAL A 250 2.27 4.11 -13.54
CA VAL A 250 0.82 3.85 -13.60
C VAL A 250 0.35 3.43 -12.23
N ASP A 251 -0.65 4.15 -11.70
CA ASP A 251 -1.35 3.82 -10.45
C ASP A 251 -0.41 3.57 -9.27
N PHE A 252 0.70 4.31 -9.22
CA PHE A 252 1.84 3.87 -8.41
C PHE A 252 1.67 4.10 -6.90
N VAL A 253 0.66 4.87 -6.47
CA VAL A 253 0.14 4.85 -5.10
C VAL A 253 -1.35 4.51 -5.12
N PHE A 254 -1.73 3.36 -4.59
CA PHE A 254 -3.10 2.86 -4.73
C PHE A 254 -3.61 2.12 -3.49
N GLY A 255 -4.93 1.98 -3.39
CA GLY A 255 -5.60 1.24 -2.32
C GLY A 255 -6.66 2.02 -1.53
N ASP A 256 -7.13 1.44 -0.43
CA ASP A 256 -8.31 1.87 0.32
C ASP A 256 -8.04 2.30 1.77
N ALA A 257 -6.76 2.33 2.19
CA ALA A 257 -6.35 2.81 3.50
C ALA A 257 -6.59 4.32 3.70
N ASN A 258 -6.51 4.76 4.95
CA ASN A 258 -6.37 6.15 5.35
C ASN A 258 -4.87 6.48 5.41
N ALA A 259 -4.32 7.02 4.32
CA ALA A 259 -2.88 7.25 4.18
C ALA A 259 -2.56 8.74 4.10
N TYR A 260 -1.61 9.21 4.92
CA TYR A 260 -1.11 10.58 4.93
C TYR A 260 0.35 10.60 4.49
N PHE A 261 0.65 11.39 3.46
CA PHE A 261 1.98 11.60 2.92
C PHE A 261 2.38 13.04 3.21
N ALA A 262 3.42 13.24 4.00
CA ALA A 262 3.91 14.54 4.42
C ALA A 262 5.28 14.80 3.80
N GLY A 263 5.45 15.90 3.05
CA GLY A 263 6.79 16.27 2.57
C GLY A 263 7.47 15.25 1.64
N THR A 264 6.69 14.38 0.99
CA THR A 264 7.21 13.27 0.19
C THR A 264 7.34 13.69 -1.28
N GLU A 265 8.42 13.26 -1.94
CA GLU A 265 8.50 13.38 -3.40
C GLU A 265 7.78 12.21 -4.06
N LEU A 266 6.90 12.52 -5.00
CA LEU A 266 6.29 11.56 -5.92
C LEU A 266 6.86 11.82 -7.32
N HIS A 267 7.61 10.87 -7.85
CA HIS A 267 8.24 10.97 -9.15
C HIS A 267 7.53 10.10 -10.20
N MET A 268 6.96 10.76 -11.21
CA MET A 268 6.43 10.11 -12.40
C MET A 268 7.61 9.70 -13.31
N ALA A 269 8.04 8.45 -13.20
CA ALA A 269 9.09 7.87 -14.03
C ALA A 269 8.55 7.43 -15.39
N ALA A 270 9.29 7.77 -16.45
CA ALA A 270 8.99 7.32 -17.79
C ALA A 270 9.21 5.80 -17.93
N PHE A 271 8.46 5.20 -18.85
CA PHE A 271 8.62 3.80 -19.25
C PHE A 271 8.50 3.69 -20.76
N ALA A 272 9.30 2.82 -21.39
CA ALA A 272 9.33 2.70 -22.84
C ALA A 272 7.93 2.41 -23.41
N GLY A 273 7.52 3.18 -24.44
CA GLY A 273 6.20 3.03 -25.06
C GLY A 273 5.02 3.49 -24.21
N LYS A 274 5.25 4.20 -23.10
CA LYS A 274 4.19 4.80 -22.26
C LYS A 274 4.32 6.33 -22.26
N ASN A 275 3.36 6.99 -22.90
CA ASN A 275 3.24 8.45 -22.88
C ASN A 275 2.04 8.91 -22.03
N ASN A 276 1.73 8.14 -20.99
CA ASN A 276 0.67 8.42 -20.02
C ASN A 276 1.05 7.87 -18.64
N GLY A 277 0.39 8.37 -17.60
CA GLY A 277 0.67 7.94 -16.23
C GLY A 277 -0.33 8.47 -15.21
N TYR A 278 -0.36 7.83 -14.04
CA TYR A 278 -1.27 8.16 -12.94
C TYR A 278 -0.52 8.09 -11.63
N PHE A 279 -0.50 9.21 -10.89
CA PHE A 279 0.12 9.25 -9.56
C PHE A 279 -0.62 8.32 -8.59
N THR A 280 -1.96 8.33 -8.64
CA THR A 280 -2.78 7.60 -7.68
C THR A 280 -3.91 6.79 -8.30
N ALA A 281 -4.29 5.71 -7.61
CA ALA A 281 -5.51 4.96 -7.90
C ALA A 281 -6.20 4.51 -6.60
N ALA A 282 -6.89 5.43 -5.94
CA ALA A 282 -7.61 5.11 -4.71
C ALA A 282 -8.84 4.22 -5.00
N ASN A 283 -9.15 3.30 -4.08
CA ASN A 283 -10.44 2.60 -4.00
C ASN A 283 -11.06 2.70 -2.59
N THR A 284 -10.82 3.84 -1.92
CA THR A 284 -11.29 4.16 -0.58
C THR A 284 -12.78 3.92 -0.41
N LYS A 285 -13.19 3.40 0.76
CA LYS A 285 -14.60 3.26 1.13
C LYS A 285 -15.23 4.61 1.47
N LYS A 286 -16.58 4.71 1.43
CA LYS A 286 -17.32 5.93 1.76
C LYS A 286 -17.03 6.46 3.16
N SER A 287 -16.77 5.56 4.11
CA SER A 287 -16.40 5.91 5.49
C SER A 287 -14.96 6.37 5.67
N GLY A 288 -14.09 6.17 4.67
CA GLY A 288 -12.66 6.53 4.75
C GLY A 288 -12.39 7.96 4.31
N VAL A 289 -11.25 8.50 4.71
CA VAL A 289 -10.75 9.80 4.22
C VAL A 289 -9.92 9.62 2.95
N GLY A 290 -9.19 8.51 2.84
CA GLY A 290 -8.44 8.12 1.64
C GLY A 290 -6.97 8.54 1.67
N LEU A 291 -6.44 8.90 0.49
CA LEU A 291 -5.04 9.24 0.30
C LEU A 291 -4.86 10.76 0.38
N VAL A 292 -4.09 11.25 1.35
CA VAL A 292 -3.86 12.69 1.57
C VAL A 292 -2.37 12.99 1.39
N PHE A 293 -2.06 13.91 0.49
CA PHE A 293 -0.72 14.37 0.16
C PHE A 293 -0.57 15.82 0.61
N ASP A 294 0.17 16.05 1.68
CA ASP A 294 0.41 17.37 2.29
C ASP A 294 1.87 17.79 2.08
N ARG A 295 2.09 18.96 1.47
CA ARG A 295 3.43 19.50 1.18
C ARG A 295 4.30 18.53 0.37
N CYS A 296 3.69 17.73 -0.50
CA CYS A 296 4.41 16.80 -1.36
C CYS A 296 4.92 17.51 -2.62
N ASN A 297 5.96 16.95 -3.24
CA ASN A 297 6.50 17.44 -4.50
C ASN A 297 6.22 16.42 -5.61
N LEU A 298 5.41 16.78 -6.60
CA LEU A 298 5.08 15.92 -7.73
C LEU A 298 5.97 16.26 -8.92
N THR A 299 6.97 15.42 -9.16
CA THR A 299 7.96 15.60 -10.23
C THR A 299 7.69 14.65 -11.40
N VAL A 300 8.16 15.01 -12.59
CA VAL A 300 7.98 14.23 -13.81
C VAL A 300 9.32 14.05 -14.51
N ALA A 301 9.61 12.83 -14.94
CA ALA A 301 10.82 12.54 -15.69
C ALA A 301 10.88 13.37 -17.00
N ALA A 302 12.06 13.93 -17.29
CA ALA A 302 12.28 14.73 -18.49
C ALA A 302 12.00 13.97 -19.80
N ALA A 303 12.08 12.63 -19.77
CA ALA A 303 11.87 11.75 -20.91
C ALA A 303 10.40 11.66 -21.39
N TYR A 304 9.44 12.24 -20.68
CA TYR A 304 8.07 12.36 -21.19
C TYR A 304 7.97 13.41 -22.28
N ASP A 305 7.21 13.09 -23.33
CA ASP A 305 6.89 14.02 -24.41
C ASP A 305 6.00 15.18 -23.90
N ASP A 306 5.95 16.28 -24.65
CA ASP A 306 5.14 17.45 -24.28
C ASP A 306 3.63 17.17 -24.33
N ASP A 307 3.20 16.14 -25.07
CA ASP A 307 1.81 15.73 -25.19
C ASP A 307 1.41 14.60 -24.22
N ALA A 308 2.32 14.21 -23.31
CA ALA A 308 2.10 13.15 -22.32
C ALA A 308 0.80 13.36 -21.52
N LYS A 309 0.07 12.26 -21.28
CA LYS A 309 -1.19 12.28 -20.51
C LYS A 309 -0.94 11.84 -19.07
N LEU A 310 -0.43 12.76 -18.26
CA LEU A 310 -0.07 12.53 -16.86
C LEU A 310 -1.15 13.12 -15.94
N SER A 311 -1.75 12.29 -15.11
CA SER A 311 -2.86 12.68 -14.24
C SER A 311 -2.56 12.41 -12.77
N LEU A 312 -3.11 13.24 -11.88
CA LEU A 312 -3.01 13.11 -10.43
C LEU A 312 -3.59 11.80 -9.89
N GLY A 313 -4.55 11.23 -10.62
CA GLY A 313 -5.07 9.91 -10.33
C GLY A 313 -6.32 9.55 -11.10
N ARG A 314 -6.83 8.35 -10.81
CA ARG A 314 -8.08 7.81 -11.35
C ARG A 314 -8.80 6.90 -10.32
N PRO A 315 -10.14 6.80 -10.36
CA PRO A 315 -10.89 6.16 -9.28
C PRO A 315 -11.01 4.65 -9.49
N TRP A 316 -10.16 3.88 -8.83
CA TRP A 316 -10.19 2.44 -8.92
C TRP A 316 -11.42 1.90 -8.19
N GLN A 317 -12.20 1.05 -8.85
CA GLN A 317 -13.42 0.44 -8.31
C GLN A 317 -14.52 1.42 -7.90
N THR A 318 -14.51 2.70 -8.29
CA THR A 318 -15.72 3.55 -8.25
C THR A 318 -16.42 3.48 -9.60
N PHE A 319 -16.99 2.32 -9.92
CA PHE A 319 -17.51 2.06 -11.26
C PHE A 319 -19.01 2.27 -11.37
N ALA A 320 -19.42 2.80 -12.51
CA ALA A 320 -20.78 2.80 -13.00
C ALA A 320 -21.19 1.36 -13.37
N GLN A 321 -22.50 1.12 -13.45
CA GLN A 321 -23.01 -0.16 -13.89
C GLN A 321 -22.59 -0.37 -15.35
N TYR A 322 -22.05 -1.54 -15.64
CA TYR A 322 -21.69 -1.94 -17.00
C TYR A 322 -21.99 -3.41 -17.22
N THR A 323 -22.18 -3.77 -18.50
CA THR A 323 -22.20 -5.15 -18.96
C THR A 323 -20.92 -5.44 -19.70
N GLN A 324 -20.39 -6.66 -19.57
CA GLN A 324 -19.16 -7.06 -20.24
C GLN A 324 -19.24 -8.49 -20.77
N VAL A 325 -18.44 -8.76 -21.79
CA VAL A 325 -18.13 -10.10 -22.29
C VAL A 325 -16.69 -10.40 -21.94
N ARG A 326 -16.45 -11.54 -21.29
CA ARG A 326 -15.11 -12.11 -21.12
C ARG A 326 -14.91 -13.22 -22.15
N LYS A 327 -13.81 -13.17 -22.87
CA LYS A 327 -13.43 -14.15 -23.89
C LYS A 327 -12.73 -15.34 -23.24
N GLY A 328 -12.56 -16.43 -24.00
CA GLY A 328 -11.87 -17.64 -23.54
C GLY A 328 -10.38 -17.41 -23.20
N ASP A 329 -9.77 -16.35 -23.72
CA ASP A 329 -8.40 -15.91 -23.40
C ASP A 329 -8.31 -14.99 -22.16
N GLY A 330 -9.42 -14.82 -21.43
CA GLY A 330 -9.48 -13.97 -20.24
C GLY A 330 -9.71 -12.49 -20.50
N SER A 331 -9.45 -12.01 -21.73
CA SER A 331 -9.67 -10.62 -22.08
C SER A 331 -11.16 -10.28 -22.02
N SER A 332 -11.47 -9.04 -21.68
CA SER A 332 -12.86 -8.59 -21.59
C SER A 332 -13.08 -7.25 -22.26
N TYR A 333 -14.29 -7.05 -22.76
CA TYR A 333 -14.75 -5.76 -23.25
C TYR A 333 -16.17 -5.47 -22.74
N VAL A 334 -16.46 -4.19 -22.53
CA VAL A 334 -17.80 -3.75 -22.13
C VAL A 334 -18.72 -3.65 -23.33
N THR A 335 -19.97 -4.08 -23.14
CA THR A 335 -21.06 -4.04 -24.13
C THR A 335 -22.07 -2.92 -23.88
N GLY A 336 -22.08 -2.37 -22.67
CA GLY A 336 -22.92 -1.24 -22.30
C GLY A 336 -22.48 -0.66 -20.96
N VAL A 337 -22.68 0.65 -20.79
CA VAL A 337 -22.37 1.38 -19.55
C VAL A 337 -23.55 2.29 -19.25
N ASP A 338 -24.00 2.29 -18.01
CA ASP A 338 -24.97 3.24 -17.45
C ASP A 338 -24.27 4.09 -16.40
N LEU A 339 -23.80 5.27 -16.80
CA LEU A 339 -23.11 6.21 -15.92
C LEU A 339 -24.01 6.78 -14.81
N GLY A 340 -25.34 6.67 -14.94
CA GLY A 340 -26.30 7.12 -13.93
C GLY A 340 -26.54 6.12 -12.79
N THR A 341 -26.06 4.89 -12.93
CA THR A 341 -26.27 3.82 -11.94
C THR A 341 -24.94 3.32 -11.42
N LYS A 342 -24.79 3.22 -10.10
CA LYS A 342 -23.57 2.66 -9.49
C LYS A 342 -23.52 1.14 -9.64
N ASN A 343 -22.33 0.60 -9.91
CA ASN A 343 -22.11 -0.83 -9.92
C ASN A 343 -22.33 -1.45 -8.53
N SER A 344 -23.15 -2.50 -8.47
CA SER A 344 -23.52 -3.17 -7.21
C SER A 344 -22.35 -3.87 -6.50
N ALA A 345 -21.28 -4.21 -7.22
CA ALA A 345 -20.07 -4.78 -6.62
C ALA A 345 -19.27 -3.75 -5.80
N TYR A 346 -19.52 -2.45 -6.01
CA TYR A 346 -18.71 -1.38 -5.46
C TYR A 346 -19.55 -0.30 -4.74
N THR A 347 -20.72 -0.66 -4.22
CA THR A 347 -21.66 0.28 -3.58
C THR A 347 -21.03 1.15 -2.49
N ASP A 348 -20.05 0.62 -1.75
CA ASP A 348 -19.36 1.31 -0.67
C ASP A 348 -18.02 1.98 -1.09
N THR A 349 -17.58 1.87 -2.35
CA THR A 349 -16.32 2.49 -2.80
C THR A 349 -16.56 3.92 -3.30
N SER A 350 -15.74 4.89 -2.89
CA SER A 350 -15.83 6.30 -3.33
C SER A 350 -14.52 6.90 -3.82
N SER A 351 -13.38 6.21 -3.72
CA SER A 351 -12.07 6.70 -4.24
C SER A 351 -11.74 8.14 -3.83
N ALA A 352 -11.01 8.30 -2.72
CA ALA A 352 -10.69 9.63 -2.19
C ALA A 352 -9.20 9.94 -2.26
N VAL A 353 -8.88 11.10 -2.84
CA VAL A 353 -7.51 11.63 -2.95
C VAL A 353 -7.56 13.13 -2.72
N THR A 354 -6.70 13.62 -1.82
CA THR A 354 -6.55 15.05 -1.53
C THR A 354 -5.10 15.45 -1.68
N TYR A 355 -4.80 16.44 -2.53
CA TYR A 355 -3.53 17.17 -2.50
C TYR A 355 -3.72 18.50 -1.77
N LEU A 356 -2.90 18.76 -0.76
CA LEU A 356 -2.89 19.98 0.03
C LEU A 356 -1.49 20.58 -0.02
N ASP A 357 -1.40 21.87 -0.34
CA ASP A 357 -0.16 22.66 -0.17
C ASP A 357 1.05 22.03 -0.90
N SER A 358 0.80 21.36 -2.03
CA SER A 358 1.77 20.52 -2.74
C SER A 358 2.25 21.17 -4.03
N THR A 359 3.50 20.92 -4.40
CA THR A 359 4.12 21.41 -5.65
C THR A 359 3.84 20.44 -6.79
N MET A 360 3.47 20.98 -7.94
CA MET A 360 2.97 20.24 -9.10
C MET A 360 3.84 20.54 -10.32
N SER A 361 4.40 19.51 -10.94
CA SER A 361 5.07 19.68 -12.23
C SER A 361 4.11 20.25 -13.28
N SER A 362 4.63 21.19 -14.09
CA SER A 362 3.92 21.78 -15.22
C SER A 362 3.52 20.77 -16.31
N LYS A 363 4.11 19.56 -16.32
CA LYS A 363 3.75 18.45 -17.23
C LYS A 363 2.47 17.70 -16.82
N ILE A 364 1.91 17.96 -15.65
CA ILE A 364 0.62 17.37 -15.24
C ILE A 364 -0.50 18.00 -16.06
N THR A 365 -1.40 17.16 -16.60
CA THR A 365 -2.48 17.62 -17.47
C THR A 365 -3.38 18.66 -16.79
N LYS A 366 -3.88 19.64 -17.55
CA LYS A 366 -4.83 20.65 -17.06
C LYS A 366 -6.18 20.07 -16.65
N ASN A 367 -6.51 18.86 -17.09
CA ASN A 367 -7.69 18.13 -16.62
C ASN A 367 -7.52 17.61 -15.18
N ARG A 368 -6.29 17.64 -14.65
CA ARG A 368 -5.82 17.18 -13.34
C ARG A 368 -6.00 15.68 -13.11
N TRP A 369 -7.25 15.22 -13.14
CA TRP A 369 -7.67 13.86 -12.85
C TRP A 369 -8.12 13.14 -14.12
N ASN A 370 -8.24 11.81 -14.05
CA ASN A 370 -8.74 11.02 -15.17
C ASN A 370 -9.80 10.02 -14.71
N VAL A 371 -10.71 9.70 -15.61
CA VAL A 371 -11.72 8.67 -15.40
C VAL A 371 -11.09 7.27 -15.47
N TRP A 372 -11.74 6.31 -14.84
CA TRP A 372 -11.46 4.91 -15.08
C TRP A 372 -12.15 4.46 -16.37
N THR A 373 -11.39 3.86 -17.29
CA THR A 373 -11.92 3.41 -18.59
C THR A 373 -11.81 1.91 -18.77
N SER A 374 -12.74 1.34 -19.54
CA SER A 374 -12.64 -0.01 -20.08
C SER A 374 -12.65 0.02 -21.61
N LYS A 375 -12.35 -1.12 -22.26
CA LYS A 375 -12.42 -1.27 -23.72
C LYS A 375 -13.80 -1.76 -24.12
N ASN A 376 -14.40 -1.14 -25.13
CA ASN A 376 -15.59 -1.69 -25.77
C ASN A 376 -15.20 -2.75 -26.84
N GLN A 377 -16.20 -3.34 -27.52
CA GLN A 377 -15.98 -4.37 -28.53
C GLN A 377 -15.06 -3.93 -29.69
N SER A 378 -15.03 -2.63 -30.03
CA SER A 378 -14.15 -2.09 -31.08
C SER A 378 -12.76 -1.70 -30.57
N GLY A 379 -12.44 -1.95 -29.30
CA GLY A 379 -11.16 -1.56 -28.67
C GLY A 379 -11.07 -0.08 -28.29
N LYS A 380 -12.15 0.69 -28.45
CA LYS A 380 -12.21 2.09 -28.01
C LYS A 380 -12.33 2.15 -26.49
N SER A 381 -11.59 3.06 -25.87
CA SER A 381 -11.77 3.36 -24.44
C SER A 381 -13.11 4.03 -24.19
N VAL A 382 -13.84 3.55 -23.20
CA VAL A 382 -15.09 4.12 -22.71
C VAL A 382 -14.99 4.33 -21.21
N ASP A 383 -15.54 5.44 -20.74
CA ASP A 383 -15.64 5.72 -19.31
C ASP A 383 -16.58 4.70 -18.64
N VAL A 384 -16.15 4.17 -17.50
CA VAL A 384 -16.94 3.27 -16.65
C VAL A 384 -16.98 3.75 -15.20
N THR A 385 -16.65 5.02 -14.96
CA THR A 385 -16.62 5.65 -13.64
C THR A 385 -18.03 6.03 -13.21
N PHE A 386 -18.36 5.82 -11.94
CA PHE A 386 -19.55 6.44 -11.33
C PHE A 386 -19.14 7.76 -10.68
N HIS A 387 -19.38 8.87 -11.38
CA HIS A 387 -18.75 10.16 -11.07
C HIS A 387 -19.18 10.73 -9.72
N ASP A 388 -20.45 10.57 -9.36
CA ASP A 388 -21.06 11.18 -8.16
C ASP A 388 -20.39 10.76 -6.84
N ASP A 389 -19.72 9.61 -6.81
CA ASP A 389 -19.03 9.13 -5.62
C ASP A 389 -17.54 9.48 -5.59
N VAL A 390 -16.93 10.01 -6.66
CA VAL A 390 -15.49 10.29 -6.70
C VAL A 390 -15.15 11.50 -5.82
N ARG A 391 -14.21 11.32 -4.88
CA ARG A 391 -13.81 12.36 -3.92
C ARG A 391 -12.36 12.83 -4.14
N PHE A 392 -12.10 13.41 -5.30
CA PHE A 392 -10.81 14.00 -5.63
C PHE A 392 -10.79 15.49 -5.35
N ALA A 393 -9.74 15.99 -4.71
CA ALA A 393 -9.61 17.39 -4.35
C ALA A 393 -8.17 17.88 -4.37
N GLU A 394 -8.01 19.13 -4.74
CA GLU A 394 -6.75 19.88 -4.66
C GLU A 394 -6.97 21.20 -3.93
N TYR A 395 -6.08 21.51 -3.00
CA TYR A 395 -6.12 22.72 -2.17
C TYR A 395 -4.74 23.39 -2.17
N ALA A 396 -4.69 24.67 -2.55
CA ALA A 396 -3.47 25.49 -2.52
C ALA A 396 -2.24 24.80 -3.15
N SER A 397 -2.41 24.25 -4.35
CA SER A 397 -1.29 23.65 -5.07
C SER A 397 -0.38 24.72 -5.66
N HIS A 398 0.91 24.43 -5.77
CA HIS A 398 1.94 25.35 -6.25
C HIS A 398 2.57 24.84 -7.55
N ASP A 399 3.09 25.75 -8.37
CA ASP A 399 3.98 25.40 -9.46
C ASP A 399 5.42 25.16 -8.98
N GLU A 400 6.29 24.79 -9.91
CA GLU A 400 7.72 24.50 -9.68
C GLU A 400 8.53 25.70 -9.19
N THR A 401 8.00 26.93 -9.29
CA THR A 401 8.61 28.15 -8.75
C THR A 401 8.15 28.47 -7.32
N GLY A 402 7.16 27.73 -6.81
CA GLY A 402 6.51 27.98 -5.53
C GLY A 402 5.38 28.99 -5.60
N ALA A 403 4.92 29.39 -6.79
CA ALA A 403 3.74 30.24 -6.94
C ALA A 403 2.47 29.41 -6.84
N LEU A 404 1.42 29.94 -6.19
CA LEU A 404 0.12 29.29 -6.15
C LEU A 404 -0.47 29.16 -7.56
N LEU A 405 -0.99 27.98 -7.87
CA LEU A 405 -1.76 27.74 -9.06
C LEU A 405 -3.15 28.37 -8.92
N ASP A 406 -3.58 29.14 -9.92
CA ASP A 406 -4.93 29.72 -9.95
C ASP A 406 -5.94 28.68 -10.46
N PRO A 407 -6.95 28.26 -9.65
CA PRO A 407 -8.00 27.35 -10.10
C PRO A 407 -8.74 27.83 -11.36
N ALA A 408 -8.77 29.14 -11.65
CA ALA A 408 -9.39 29.69 -12.84
C ALA A 408 -8.71 29.25 -14.16
N ASP A 409 -7.45 28.81 -14.10
CA ASP A 409 -6.70 28.27 -15.24
C ASP A 409 -7.07 26.80 -15.57
N TYR A 410 -7.83 26.14 -14.69
CA TYR A 410 -8.15 24.72 -14.73
C TYR A 410 -9.65 24.48 -14.94
N LYS A 411 -10.21 25.01 -16.04
CA LYS A 411 -11.66 24.99 -16.32
C LYS A 411 -12.23 23.62 -16.74
N ASN A 412 -11.37 22.66 -17.05
CA ASN A 412 -11.74 21.35 -17.59
C ASN A 412 -11.35 20.20 -16.64
N VAL A 413 -11.34 20.44 -15.33
CA VAL A 413 -11.17 19.39 -14.33
C VAL A 413 -12.24 18.33 -14.54
N VAL A 414 -11.82 17.10 -14.87
CA VAL A 414 -12.73 16.02 -15.34
C VAL A 414 -13.45 15.36 -14.17
N LEU A 415 -12.74 15.19 -13.06
CA LEU A 415 -13.24 14.63 -11.80
C LEU A 415 -12.72 15.49 -10.66
N GLY A 416 -13.48 15.61 -9.57
CA GLY A 416 -13.04 16.31 -8.37
C GLY A 416 -13.05 17.84 -8.47
N SER A 417 -12.27 18.48 -7.61
CA SER A 417 -12.22 19.93 -7.48
C SER A 417 -10.81 20.47 -7.26
N MET A 418 -10.63 21.75 -7.57
CA MET A 418 -9.44 22.52 -7.25
C MET A 418 -9.86 23.80 -6.54
N SER A 419 -9.19 24.16 -5.45
CA SER A 419 -9.55 25.30 -4.62
C SER A 419 -8.31 26.05 -4.15
N ALA A 420 -8.37 27.38 -4.20
CA ALA A 420 -7.40 28.24 -3.55
C ALA A 420 -7.72 28.30 -2.05
N LEU A 421 -6.70 28.27 -1.21
CA LEU A 421 -6.79 28.52 0.22
C LEU A 421 -5.68 29.50 0.61
N ASP A 422 -5.97 30.41 1.54
CA ASP A 422 -4.93 31.18 2.22
C ASP A 422 -4.18 30.31 3.26
N GLU A 423 -3.09 30.83 3.82
CA GLU A 423 -2.26 30.10 4.77
C GLU A 423 -3.04 29.61 6.00
N ALA A 424 -3.93 30.43 6.56
CA ALA A 424 -4.71 30.06 7.74
C ALA A 424 -5.70 28.92 7.41
N GLN A 425 -6.33 29.00 6.23
CA GLN A 425 -7.21 27.96 5.72
C GLN A 425 -6.47 26.66 5.42
N VAL A 426 -5.24 26.72 4.91
CA VAL A 426 -4.37 25.54 4.73
C VAL A 426 -4.09 24.88 6.08
N GLN A 427 -3.72 25.63 7.11
CA GLN A 427 -3.48 25.06 8.44
C GLN A 427 -4.74 24.42 9.03
N ALA A 428 -5.90 25.08 8.88
CA ALA A 428 -7.18 24.54 9.33
C ALA A 428 -7.55 23.24 8.59
N LYS A 429 -7.39 23.21 7.26
CA LYS A 429 -7.65 22.02 6.44
C LYS A 429 -6.69 20.87 6.79
N ARG A 430 -5.42 21.17 7.05
CA ARG A 430 -4.44 20.19 7.51
C ARG A 430 -4.86 19.54 8.83
N ALA A 431 -5.24 20.36 9.81
CA ALA A 431 -5.70 19.86 11.11
C ALA A 431 -6.98 19.01 10.99
N GLU A 432 -7.94 19.44 10.16
CA GLU A 432 -9.15 18.69 9.84
C GLU A 432 -8.83 17.31 9.25
N LEU A 433 -7.95 17.26 8.23
CA LEU A 433 -7.58 16.01 7.55
C LEU A 433 -6.85 15.05 8.50
N LEU A 434 -5.89 15.54 9.29
CA LEU A 434 -5.17 14.72 10.27
C LEU A 434 -6.13 14.11 11.29
N ALA A 435 -7.04 14.91 11.86
CA ALA A 435 -8.03 14.43 12.82
C ALA A 435 -9.00 13.42 12.19
N ALA A 436 -9.46 13.67 10.96
CA ALA A 436 -10.37 12.77 10.23
C ALA A 436 -9.70 11.44 9.86
N LEU A 437 -8.41 11.44 9.56
CA LEU A 437 -7.62 10.24 9.29
C LEU A 437 -7.31 9.44 10.56
N GLY A 438 -7.49 10.04 11.75
CA GLY A 438 -7.18 9.38 13.00
C GLY A 438 -5.75 9.59 13.48
N PHE A 439 -5.09 10.71 13.13
CA PHE A 439 -3.79 11.14 13.64
C PHE A 439 -3.90 12.30 14.66
N GLY A 440 -3.18 12.18 15.77
CA GLY A 440 -3.15 13.21 16.82
C GLY A 440 -3.03 12.64 18.23
N SER A 441 -3.15 13.51 19.23
CA SER A 441 -3.04 13.16 20.66
C SER A 441 -4.38 13.03 21.39
N ALA A 442 -5.51 13.29 20.71
CA ALA A 442 -6.83 13.06 21.29
C ALA A 442 -7.14 11.56 21.41
N ALA A 443 -8.06 11.19 22.31
CA ALA A 443 -8.44 9.79 22.49
C ALA A 443 -8.93 9.15 21.17
N GLY A 444 -8.45 7.93 20.88
CA GLY A 444 -8.71 7.21 19.62
C GLY A 444 -7.84 7.64 18.44
N GLN A 445 -7.11 8.75 18.55
CA GLN A 445 -6.15 9.17 17.54
C GLN A 445 -4.81 8.44 17.75
N TRP A 446 -4.13 8.15 16.65
CA TRP A 446 -2.81 7.58 16.68
C TRP A 446 -1.78 8.71 16.77
N VAL A 447 -1.02 8.69 17.86
CA VAL A 447 0.18 9.52 18.00
C VAL A 447 1.25 8.89 17.11
N VAL A 448 1.51 9.55 15.98
CA VAL A 448 2.60 9.20 15.09
C VAL A 448 3.91 9.35 15.87
N PRO A 449 4.88 8.42 15.72
CA PRO A 449 6.20 8.60 16.29
C PRO A 449 6.75 9.98 15.94
N ASP A 450 7.36 10.67 16.91
CA ASP A 450 7.89 12.04 16.77
C ASP A 450 9.07 12.18 15.81
N GLY A 451 9.40 11.12 15.07
CA GLY A 451 10.52 11.06 14.15
C GLY A 451 11.89 11.11 14.83
N ALA A 452 11.98 11.11 16.17
CA ALA A 452 13.23 11.27 16.94
C ALA A 452 14.16 10.04 16.89
N TRP A 453 13.91 9.13 15.96
CA TRP A 453 14.80 8.02 15.65
C TRP A 453 15.77 8.44 14.55
N PRO A 454 17.08 8.15 14.66
CA PRO A 454 18.16 9.10 14.42
C PRO A 454 18.48 9.41 12.94
N PHE A 455 17.47 9.77 12.13
CA PHE A 455 17.63 10.14 10.74
C PHE A 455 17.22 11.60 10.52
N ALA A 456 18.21 12.48 10.39
CA ALA A 456 18.01 13.72 9.67
C ALA A 456 17.80 13.38 8.18
N TYR A 457 16.84 14.04 7.53
CA TYR A 457 16.66 13.96 6.08
C TYR A 457 17.92 14.53 5.39
N ASP A 458 18.61 13.72 4.57
CA ASP A 458 19.71 14.16 3.71
C ASP A 458 19.16 14.37 2.28
N PRO A 459 19.10 15.61 1.76
CA PRO A 459 18.65 15.85 0.39
C PRO A 459 19.59 15.27 -0.67
N ASN A 460 20.81 14.86 -0.30
CA ASN A 460 21.77 14.18 -1.18
C ASN A 460 21.74 12.65 -0.99
N TYR A 461 20.72 12.11 -0.32
CA TYR A 461 20.49 10.67 -0.23
C TYR A 461 20.47 10.10 -1.65
N SER A 462 21.49 9.31 -1.98
CA SER A 462 21.69 8.81 -3.34
C SER A 462 20.45 8.10 -3.85
N THR A 463 20.04 8.42 -5.07
CA THR A 463 18.94 7.78 -5.78
C THR A 463 19.22 6.31 -6.11
N GLY A 464 20.39 5.77 -5.75
CA GLY A 464 20.75 4.38 -6.00
C GLY A 464 20.93 4.06 -7.49
N THR A 465 20.95 5.07 -8.35
CA THR A 465 21.19 4.97 -9.79
C THR A 465 22.67 5.17 -10.18
N ASP A 466 23.58 5.33 -9.20
CA ASP A 466 25.03 5.50 -9.45
C ASP A 466 25.75 4.22 -9.89
N VAL A 467 25.02 3.16 -10.23
CA VAL A 467 25.51 2.13 -11.15
C VAL A 467 24.88 2.41 -12.51
N GLN A 468 25.53 3.27 -13.29
CA GLN A 468 25.44 3.19 -14.75
C GLN A 468 25.66 1.70 -15.11
N PRO A 469 24.74 1.03 -15.82
CA PRO A 469 25.08 -0.25 -16.42
C PRO A 469 26.27 0.02 -17.32
N THR A 470 27.44 -0.50 -16.94
CA THR A 470 28.55 -0.61 -17.88
C THR A 470 27.98 -1.39 -19.06
N GLN A 471 27.84 -0.68 -20.17
CA GLN A 471 27.52 -1.22 -21.49
C GLN A 471 28.25 -2.56 -21.66
N PRO A 472 27.56 -3.67 -21.99
CA PRO A 472 28.26 -4.83 -22.51
C PRO A 472 29.04 -4.35 -23.74
N GLY A 473 30.36 -4.54 -23.68
CA GLY A 473 31.31 -4.04 -24.66
C GLY A 473 30.87 -4.31 -26.10
N GLY A 474 31.19 -3.34 -26.95
CA GLY A 474 30.92 -3.38 -28.37
C GLY A 474 31.49 -4.61 -29.07
N ASN A 475 30.84 -4.93 -30.18
CA ASN A 475 31.25 -5.88 -31.20
C ASN A 475 32.76 -5.89 -31.42
N ALA A 476 33.40 -6.98 -31.02
CA ALA A 476 34.64 -7.46 -31.63
C ALA A 476 34.46 -8.95 -31.93
N SER A 477 34.41 -9.25 -33.23
CA SER A 477 34.39 -10.59 -33.80
C SER A 477 35.63 -11.39 -33.36
N PRO A 478 35.54 -12.69 -33.01
CA PRO A 478 36.69 -13.55 -32.93
C PRO A 478 36.74 -14.48 -34.15
N ASN A 479 37.81 -14.36 -34.93
CA ASN A 479 38.24 -15.42 -35.82
C ASN A 479 39.75 -15.65 -35.63
N ALA A 480 40.12 -16.92 -35.64
CA ALA A 480 41.45 -17.52 -35.70
C ALA A 480 42.26 -17.67 -34.39
N ASP A 481 42.45 -18.95 -34.04
CA ASP A 481 43.66 -19.61 -33.56
C ASP A 481 44.30 -19.22 -32.22
N SER A 482 44.21 -20.12 -31.24
CA SER A 482 45.38 -20.93 -30.86
C SER A 482 45.04 -21.98 -29.79
N ALA A 483 45.66 -23.14 -29.93
CA ALA A 483 45.43 -24.37 -29.21
C ALA A 483 46.19 -24.49 -27.87
N ALA A 484 45.73 -25.49 -27.09
CA ALA A 484 46.40 -26.16 -25.97
C ALA A 484 46.33 -25.40 -24.62
N LYS A 485 45.83 -25.94 -23.51
CA LYS A 485 46.01 -27.28 -22.93
C LYS A 485 44.88 -27.60 -21.94
N ALA A 486 44.48 -28.86 -21.90
CA ALA A 486 43.61 -29.45 -20.88
C ALA A 486 44.34 -29.59 -19.55
N ASP A 487 43.65 -29.32 -18.44
CA ASP A 487 43.85 -30.05 -17.19
C ASP A 487 42.51 -30.19 -16.46
N THR A 488 42.35 -31.39 -15.91
CA THR A 488 41.14 -32.11 -15.50
C THR A 488 40.50 -31.61 -14.19
N MET A 489 39.16 -31.56 -14.15
CA MET A 489 38.37 -31.62 -12.90
C MET A 489 37.70 -32.99 -12.77
N PRO A 490 37.64 -33.61 -11.57
CA PRO A 490 36.93 -34.86 -11.38
C PRO A 490 35.43 -34.62 -11.16
N GLU A 491 34.63 -35.43 -11.85
CA GLU A 491 33.20 -35.61 -11.59
C GLU A 491 32.96 -36.30 -10.24
N THR A 492 31.95 -35.84 -9.50
CA THR A 492 31.24 -36.67 -8.52
C THR A 492 29.75 -36.53 -8.75
N GLY A 493 29.14 -37.59 -9.26
CA GLY A 493 27.70 -37.72 -9.43
C GLY A 493 26.97 -38.18 -8.17
N SER A 494 25.66 -37.98 -8.16
CA SER A 494 24.61 -38.81 -7.53
C SER A 494 23.25 -38.22 -7.97
N ALA A 495 22.59 -38.82 -8.96
CA ALA A 495 21.59 -39.89 -8.85
C ALA A 495 20.16 -39.35 -8.59
N ILE A 496 19.43 -39.14 -9.69
CA ILE A 496 17.99 -38.90 -9.73
C ILE A 496 17.29 -40.28 -9.76
N ILE A 497 16.46 -40.58 -8.77
CA ILE A 497 15.56 -41.75 -8.80
C ILE A 497 14.21 -41.29 -9.35
N ALA A 498 13.88 -41.79 -10.55
CA ALA A 498 12.56 -41.68 -11.14
C ALA A 498 11.61 -42.72 -10.52
N VAL A 499 10.43 -42.27 -10.06
CA VAL A 499 9.35 -43.16 -9.61
C VAL A 499 8.27 -43.19 -10.69
N VAL A 500 8.07 -44.39 -11.26
CA VAL A 500 7.00 -44.75 -12.19
C VAL A 500 5.67 -44.83 -11.43
N VAL A 501 4.67 -44.08 -11.87
CA VAL A 501 3.29 -44.18 -11.37
C VAL A 501 2.46 -45.00 -12.37
N VAL A 502 2.01 -46.18 -11.94
CA VAL A 502 0.97 -46.96 -12.62
C VAL A 502 -0.36 -46.71 -11.91
N ALA A 503 -1.36 -46.26 -12.68
CA ALA A 503 -2.72 -46.02 -12.21
C ALA A 503 -3.59 -47.28 -12.37
N VAL A 504 -4.36 -47.63 -11.34
CA VAL A 504 -5.62 -48.41 -11.43
C VAL A 504 -6.58 -47.87 -10.35
N PRO A 505 -7.87 -47.60 -10.66
CA PRO A 505 -8.80 -46.91 -9.77
C PRO A 505 -9.62 -47.89 -8.92
N LEU A 506 -10.00 -47.49 -7.69
CA LEU A 506 -11.05 -48.16 -6.92
C LEU A 506 -11.92 -47.14 -6.17
N LEU A 507 -13.22 -47.36 -6.30
CA LEU A 507 -14.34 -46.56 -5.82
C LEU A 507 -14.46 -46.51 -4.28
N VAL A 508 -14.86 -45.31 -3.82
CA VAL A 508 -15.91 -44.99 -2.82
C VAL A 508 -16.11 -45.93 -1.62
N ALA A 509 -15.90 -45.40 -0.41
CA ALA A 509 -16.95 -45.24 0.63
C ALA A 509 -16.40 -44.70 1.96
N GLY A 510 -17.17 -43.80 2.60
CA GLY A 510 -17.35 -43.82 4.05
C GLY A 510 -16.66 -42.74 4.89
N LEU A 511 -17.48 -41.85 5.44
CA LEU A 511 -17.20 -40.90 6.54
C LEU A 511 -16.45 -41.54 7.73
N ALA A 512 -15.58 -40.76 8.40
CA ALA A 512 -15.78 -40.32 9.79
C ALA A 512 -14.63 -39.44 10.30
N LEU A 513 -15.02 -38.35 10.95
CA LEU A 513 -14.22 -37.36 11.67
C LEU A 513 -13.78 -37.94 13.03
N VAL A 514 -12.49 -37.94 13.37
CA VAL A 514 -12.01 -37.92 14.78
C VAL A 514 -10.65 -37.19 14.87
N ALA A 515 -10.60 -36.13 15.66
CA ALA A 515 -9.39 -35.46 16.10
C ALA A 515 -8.74 -36.25 17.26
N VAL A 516 -7.42 -36.47 17.22
CA VAL A 516 -6.63 -36.78 18.43
C VAL A 516 -5.27 -36.07 18.38
N ARG A 517 -5.10 -35.19 19.35
CA ARG A 517 -3.86 -34.51 19.80
C ARG A 517 -2.91 -35.56 20.40
N ARG A 518 -1.62 -35.55 20.05
CA ARG A 518 -0.60 -36.31 20.81
C ARG A 518 0.70 -35.52 20.95
N ASN A 519 0.94 -35.10 22.20
CA ASN A 519 2.24 -34.67 22.72
C ASN A 519 3.31 -35.75 22.49
N ARG A 520 4.54 -35.35 22.25
CA ARG A 520 5.73 -36.10 22.67
C ARG A 520 6.73 -35.15 23.32
N GLN A 521 6.90 -35.34 24.62
CA GLN A 521 8.18 -35.13 25.30
C GLN A 521 9.13 -36.24 24.84
N GLN A 522 10.36 -35.88 24.47
CA GLN A 522 11.54 -36.04 25.33
C GLN A 522 12.52 -34.91 25.01
#